data_AF-A0A0F9I5X4-F1
#
_entry.id   AF-A0A0F9I5X4-F1
#
_cell.length_a   1.000
_cell.length_b   1.000
_cell.length_c   1.000
_cell.angle_alpha   90.00
_cell.angle_beta   90.00
_cell.angle_gamma   90.00
#
_symmetry.space_group_name_H-M   'P 1'
#
loop_
_entity.id
_entity.type
_entity.pdbx_description
1 polymer ?
#
loop_
_entity_poly.entity_id
_entity_poly.type
_entity_poly.pdbx_seq_one_letter_code
_entity_poly.pdbx_strand_id
1 'polypeptide(L)'
;MSSIDRKPHALRREKSMSIPRHFVFVDTETRVVKDSEGNMIQHFKLGWLCYYSRAYGRHVEQDEWIYLPKIDTFWDFIFAHCQPKQRLWVIARN
;
A
#
# COMPACT_ATOMS: atom_id res chain seq x y z
N MET A 1 17.02 -33.46 -28.62
CA MET A 1 16.63 -32.41 -27.65
C MET A 1 16.93 -31.06 -28.29
N SER A 2 15.89 -30.33 -28.72
CA SER A 2 16.07 -29.01 -29.33
C SER A 2 16.40 -28.00 -28.24
N SER A 3 17.67 -27.59 -28.18
CA SER A 3 18.10 -26.43 -27.39
C SER A 3 17.60 -25.18 -28.11
N ILE A 4 16.56 -24.54 -27.59
CA ILE A 4 16.09 -23.26 -28.14
C ILE A 4 17.19 -22.23 -27.88
N ASP A 5 17.86 -21.78 -28.93
CA ASP A 5 18.87 -20.72 -28.92
C ASP A 5 18.20 -19.36 -28.69
N ARG A 6 17.80 -19.10 -27.44
CA ARG A 6 17.23 -17.80 -27.03
C ARG A 6 18.38 -16.84 -26.72
N LYS A 7 18.54 -15.82 -27.56
CA LYS A 7 19.44 -14.71 -27.23
C LYS A 7 19.03 -14.12 -25.87
N PRO A 8 19.95 -14.01 -24.90
CA PRO A 8 19.64 -13.43 -23.60
C PRO A 8 19.21 -11.97 -23.79
N HIS A 9 18.01 -11.64 -23.33
CA HIS A 9 17.50 -10.27 -23.34
C HIS A 9 18.14 -9.50 -22.19
N ALA A 10 18.97 -8.50 -22.49
CA ALA A 10 19.48 -7.60 -21.45
C ALA A 10 18.34 -6.75 -20.89
N LEU A 11 18.12 -6.78 -19.58
CA LEU A 11 17.13 -5.91 -18.93
C LEU A 11 17.48 -4.45 -19.23
N ARG A 12 16.53 -3.70 -19.81
CA ARG A 12 16.71 -2.27 -20.06
C ARG A 12 16.70 -1.57 -18.71
N ARG A 13 17.73 -0.75 -18.45
CA ARG A 13 17.80 0.08 -17.25
C ARG A 13 16.61 1.05 -17.25
N GLU A 14 15.87 1.07 -16.15
CA GLU A 14 14.86 2.10 -15.93
C GLU A 14 15.49 3.49 -15.88
N LYS A 15 14.88 4.44 -16.59
CA LYS A 15 15.45 5.79 -16.75
C LYS A 15 15.45 6.56 -15.41
N SER A 16 14.50 6.23 -14.53
CA SER A 16 14.47 6.71 -13.14
C SER A 16 14.16 5.55 -12.19
N MET A 17 15.03 5.35 -11.20
CA MET A 17 14.71 4.52 -10.04
C MET A 17 13.91 5.36 -9.04
N SER A 18 12.60 5.17 -8.97
CA SER A 18 11.81 5.68 -7.84
C SER A 18 11.91 4.67 -6.70
N ILE A 19 12.88 4.86 -5.81
CA ILE A 19 12.94 4.09 -4.56
C ILE A 19 11.70 4.47 -3.73
N PRO A 20 10.83 3.52 -3.36
CA PRO A 20 9.70 3.79 -2.48
C PRO A 20 10.18 4.36 -1.14
N ARG A 21 9.54 5.43 -0.66
CA ARG A 21 9.94 6.14 0.56
C ARG A 21 8.84 6.23 1.58
N HIS A 22 7.61 6.49 1.13
CA HIS A 22 6.44 6.65 1.97
C HIS A 22 5.56 5.43 1.82
N PHE A 23 5.44 4.66 2.89
CA PHE A 23 4.69 3.42 2.93
C PHE A 23 3.56 3.56 3.93
N VAL A 24 2.43 2.93 3.62
CA VAL A 24 1.32 2.72 4.53
C VAL A 24 1.02 1.25 4.51
N PHE A 25 1.36 0.55 5.59
CA PHE A 25 0.93 -0.82 5.81
C PHE A 25 -0.43 -0.76 6.50
N VAL A 26 -1.43 -1.41 5.93
CA VAL A 26 -2.79 -1.40 6.49
C VAL A 26 -3.30 -2.83 6.62
N ASP A 27 -3.94 -3.07 7.75
CA ASP A 27 -4.67 -4.31 8.03
C ASP A 27 -6.05 -3.95 8.62
N THR A 28 -7.07 -4.70 8.21
CA THR A 28 -8.47 -4.36 8.51
C THR A 28 -9.28 -5.60 8.82
N GLU A 29 -10.12 -5.48 9.84
CA GLU A 29 -11.14 -6.44 10.15
C GLU A 29 -12.47 -6.01 9.54
N THR A 30 -13.17 -6.95 8.91
CA THR A 30 -14.49 -6.74 8.32
C THR A 30 -15.52 -7.69 8.90
N ARG A 31 -16.79 -7.30 8.82
CA ARG A 31 -17.94 -8.15 9.12
C ARG A 31 -18.64 -8.47 7.81
N VAL A 32 -18.82 -9.75 7.53
CA VAL A 32 -19.57 -10.20 6.37
C VAL A 32 -21.07 -10.23 6.67
N VAL A 33 -21.88 -9.69 5.77
CA VAL A 33 -23.34 -9.68 5.83
C VAL A 33 -23.87 -10.17 4.48
N LYS A 34 -24.94 -10.98 4.50
CA LYS A 34 -25.66 -11.36 3.28
C LYS A 34 -26.72 -10.33 2.97
N ASP A 35 -26.78 -9.86 1.73
CA ASP A 35 -27.88 -9.02 1.27
C ASP A 35 -29.13 -9.86 0.94
N SER A 36 -30.21 -9.17 0.54
CA SER A 36 -31.47 -9.79 0.13
C SER A 36 -31.38 -10.63 -1.14
N GLU A 37 -30.33 -10.43 -1.95
CA GLU A 37 -30.06 -11.13 -3.21
C GLU A 37 -29.08 -12.31 -3.01
N GLY A 38 -28.57 -12.49 -1.79
CA GLY A 38 -27.61 -13.54 -1.43
C GLY A 38 -26.14 -13.16 -1.66
N ASN A 39 -25.83 -11.93 -2.05
CA ASN A 39 -24.46 -11.46 -2.19
C ASN A 39 -23.81 -11.24 -0.80
N MET A 40 -22.50 -11.45 -0.73
CA MET A 40 -21.70 -11.26 0.48
C MET A 40 -21.13 -9.84 0.49
N ILE A 41 -21.60 -8.99 1.40
CA ILE A 41 -21.13 -7.62 1.62
C ILE A 41 -20.14 -7.61 2.79
N GLN A 42 -19.02 -6.91 2.62
CA GLN A 42 -18.00 -6.70 3.65
C GLN A 42 -18.19 -5.31 4.27
N HIS A 43 -18.55 -5.26 5.54
CA HIS A 43 -18.61 -4.01 6.31
C HIS A 43 -17.33 -3.82 7.10
N PHE A 44 -16.68 -2.67 6.97
CA PHE A 44 -15.54 -2.30 7.79
C PHE A 44 -15.90 -2.34 9.28
N LYS A 45 -15.06 -2.95 10.11
CA LYS A 45 -15.24 -3.03 11.56
C LYS A 45 -14.20 -2.19 12.28
N LEU A 46 -12.92 -2.47 12.02
CA LEU A 46 -11.78 -1.76 12.58
C LEU A 46 -10.54 -2.06 11.76
N GLY A 47 -9.46 -1.34 12.01
CA GLY A 47 -8.16 -1.67 11.44
C GLY A 47 -7.02 -0.98 12.16
N TRP A 48 -5.83 -1.23 11.66
CA TRP A 48 -4.61 -0.52 12.02
C TRP A 48 -3.87 -0.13 10.76
N LEU A 49 -3.21 1.01 10.81
CA LEU A 49 -2.22 1.37 9.81
C LEU A 49 -0.89 1.74 10.47
N CYS A 50 0.19 1.42 9.78
CA CYS A 50 1.53 1.86 10.09
C CYS A 50 2.06 2.63 8.89
N TYR A 51 2.25 3.93 9.09
CA TYR A 51 2.99 4.74 8.14
C TYR A 51 4.48 4.60 8.42
N TYR A 52 5.26 4.39 7.37
CA TYR A 52 6.70 4.30 7.44
C TYR A 52 7.33 5.18 6.37
N SER A 53 8.20 6.09 6.80
CA SER A 53 9.01 6.92 5.93
C SER A 53 10.48 6.53 6.06
N ARG A 54 11.05 6.00 4.97
CA ARG A 54 12.45 5.61 4.93
C ARG A 54 13.36 6.85 4.96
N ALA A 55 14.44 6.78 5.75
CA ALA A 55 15.45 7.83 5.80
C ALA A 55 16.06 8.12 4.42
N TYR A 56 16.24 9.40 4.10
CA TYR A 56 16.91 9.84 2.86
C TYR A 56 17.54 11.23 3.00
N GLY A 57 18.84 11.32 2.76
CA GLY A 57 19.56 12.60 2.84
C GLY A 57 19.48 13.19 4.24
N ARG A 58 18.77 14.31 4.38
CA ARG A 58 18.51 14.97 5.67
C ARG A 58 17.23 14.52 6.36
N HIS A 59 16.40 13.72 5.69
CA HIS A 59 15.17 13.20 6.25
C HIS A 59 15.48 11.96 7.09
N VAL A 60 15.13 12.02 8.36
CA VAL A 60 15.22 10.88 9.28
C VAL A 60 14.13 9.86 9.00
N GLU A 61 14.37 8.63 9.43
CA GLU A 61 13.35 7.59 9.43
C GLU A 61 12.22 7.97 10.39
N GLN A 62 10.97 7.67 10.01
CA GLN A 62 9.79 7.94 10.82
C GLN A 62 8.81 6.78 10.68
N ASP A 63 8.19 6.39 11.78
CA ASP A 63 7.04 5.50 11.81
C ASP A 63 5.91 6.09 12.65
N GLU A 64 4.67 5.90 12.21
CA GLU A 64 3.47 6.36 12.88
C GLU A 64 2.40 5.27 12.83
N TRP A 65 1.88 4.90 14.00
CA TRP A 65 0.84 3.89 14.14
C TRP A 65 -0.49 4.54 14.45
N ILE A 66 -1.50 4.25 13.63
CA ILE A 66 -2.84 4.81 13.77
C ILE A 66 -3.87 3.70 13.84
N TYR A 67 -4.71 3.77 14.86
CA TYR A 67 -5.89 2.95 14.99
C TYR A 67 -7.00 3.48 14.07
N LEU A 68 -7.67 2.58 13.35
CA LEU A 68 -8.77 2.91 12.43
C LEU A 68 -10.11 2.47 13.02
N PRO A 69 -10.82 3.36 13.76
CA PRO A 69 -12.15 3.05 14.28
C PRO A 69 -13.24 3.16 13.20
N LYS A 70 -12.97 3.91 12.12
CA LYS A 70 -13.86 4.13 10.98
C LYS A 70 -13.05 4.16 9.69
N ILE A 71 -13.69 3.80 8.60
CA ILE A 71 -13.06 3.82 7.27
C ILE A 71 -12.68 5.24 6.84
N ASP A 72 -13.41 6.27 7.29
CA ASP A 72 -13.12 7.66 6.98
C ASP A 72 -11.73 8.08 7.50
N THR A 73 -11.36 7.61 8.70
CA THR A 73 -10.04 7.87 9.30
C THR A 73 -8.90 7.38 8.41
N PHE A 74 -9.12 6.27 7.70
CA PHE A 74 -8.14 5.77 6.74
C PHE A 74 -8.01 6.71 5.54
N TRP A 75 -9.12 7.13 4.94
CA TRP A 75 -9.09 8.02 3.79
C TRP A 75 -8.52 9.40 4.12
N ASP A 76 -8.92 9.97 5.26
CA ASP A 76 -8.36 11.24 5.76
C ASP A 76 -6.84 11.15 5.90
N PHE A 77 -6.34 10.04 6.46
CA PHE A 77 -4.90 9.79 6.57
C PHE A 77 -4.22 9.73 5.20
N ILE A 78 -4.77 8.94 4.27
CA ILE A 78 -4.20 8.77 2.92
C ILE A 78 -4.14 10.11 2.19
N PHE A 79 -5.21 10.90 2.22
CA PHE A 79 -5.24 12.19 1.53
C PHE A 79 -4.29 13.22 2.15
N ALA A 80 -4.14 13.23 3.48
CA ALA A 80 -3.17 14.09 4.14
C ALA A 80 -1.71 13.75 3.75
N HIS A 81 -1.41 12.48 3.48
CA HIS A 81 -0.07 11.99 3.15
C HIS A 81 0.21 11.89 1.64
N CYS A 82 -0.81 12.11 0.80
CA CYS A 82 -0.67 12.10 -0.66
C CYS A 82 -0.17 13.47 -1.16
N GLN A 83 1.12 13.72 -0.98
CA GLN A 83 1.75 14.99 -1.35
C GLN A 83 2.11 15.06 -2.85
N PRO A 84 2.08 16.25 -3.48
CA PRO A 84 2.47 16.42 -4.87
C PRO A 84 3.87 15.90 -5.17
N LYS A 85 4.04 15.20 -6.31
CA LYS A 85 5.34 14.65 -6.78
C LYS A 85 5.94 13.58 -5.85
N GLN A 86 5.22 13.11 -4.85
CA GLN A 86 5.59 11.96 -4.02
C GLN A 86 4.62 10.81 -4.27
N ARG A 87 5.11 9.57 -4.16
CA ARG A 87 4.28 8.37 -4.25
C ARG A 87 4.11 7.81 -2.85
N LEU A 88 2.86 7.72 -2.41
CA LEU A 88 2.46 7.01 -1.21
C LEU A 88 2.13 5.56 -1.58
N TRP A 89 2.83 4.61 -0.99
CA TRP A 89 2.67 3.19 -1.26
C TRP A 89 1.78 2.57 -0.20
N VAL A 90 0.53 2.28 -0.56
CA VAL A 90 -0.40 1.59 0.33
C VAL A 90 -0.29 0.10 0.10
N ILE A 91 0.02 -0.65 1.15
CA ILE A 91 0.28 -2.08 1.12
C ILE A 91 -0.68 -2.74 2.11
N ALA A 92 -1.47 -3.67 1.60
CA ALA A 92 -2.37 -4.51 2.38
C ALA A 92 -2.12 -5.98 2.03
N ARG A 93 -2.42 -6.88 2.97
CA ARG A 93 -2.38 -8.33 2.74
C ARG A 93 -3.77 -8.90 3.04
N ASN A 94 -4.28 -9.71 2.11
CA ASN A 94 -5.53 -10.45 2.22
C ASN A 94 -5.21 -11.94 2.44
#